data_AF-A0A9P7DL81-F1
#
_entry.id   AF-A0A9P7DL81-F1
#
_cell.length_a   1.000
_cell.length_b   1.000
_cell.length_c   1.000
_cell.angle_alpha   90.00
_cell.angle_beta   90.00
_cell.angle_gamma   90.00
#
_symmetry.space_group_name_H-M   'P 1'
#
loop_
_entity.id
_entity.type
_entity.pdbx_description
1 polymer ?
#
loop_
_entity_poly.entity_id
_entity_poly.type
_entity_poly.pdbx_seq_one_letter_code
_entity_poly.pdbx_strand_id
1 'polypeptide(L)'
;EIYYWTNDGLDDALTNYCTKDNDGMVPTMGEDRSTAWVSVAAMRPSTSVVPDRNLTTVDFAQAVPHMINSLEEKGWPKQRVLMLACFWGAIMIHRHWNSRDKSAHKGLMLFQEEQCRAWH
;
A
#
# COMPACT_ATOMS: atom_id res chain seq x y z
N GLU A 1 3.51 0.44 -2.62
CA GLU A 1 2.76 0.96 -1.46
C GLU A 1 2.45 -0.21 -0.54
N ILE A 2 2.92 -0.13 0.69
CA ILE A 2 2.76 -1.15 1.75
C ILE A 2 1.40 -1.02 2.42
N TYR A 3 0.79 0.17 2.38
CA TYR A 3 -0.52 0.44 2.98
C TYR A 3 -1.59 -0.62 2.66
N TYR A 4 -1.66 -1.14 1.43
CA TYR A 4 -2.66 -2.14 1.05
C TYR A 4 -2.56 -3.48 1.81
N TRP A 5 -1.45 -3.72 2.52
CA TRP A 5 -1.25 -4.91 3.33
C TRP A 5 -1.52 -4.69 4.82
N THR A 6 -1.84 -3.46 5.24
CA THR A 6 -2.30 -3.18 6.61
C THR A 6 -3.70 -3.76 6.82
N ASN A 7 -4.12 -3.92 8.08
CA ASN A 7 -5.50 -4.35 8.35
C ASN A 7 -6.52 -3.37 7.77
N ASP A 8 -6.31 -2.07 7.96
CA ASP A 8 -7.17 -1.03 7.37
C ASP A 8 -7.20 -1.13 5.84
N GLY A 9 -6.05 -1.34 5.19
CA GLY A 9 -5.97 -1.50 3.74
C GLY A 9 -6.68 -2.77 3.24
N LEU A 10 -6.62 -3.86 4.02
CA LEU A 10 -7.35 -5.10 3.73
C LEU A 10 -8.86 -4.94 3.93
N ASP A 11 -9.30 -4.28 5.01
CA ASP A 11 -10.71 -4.00 5.29
C ASP A 11 -11.30 -3.05 4.24
N ASP A 12 -10.54 -2.05 3.83
CA ASP A 12 -10.88 -1.17 2.71
C ASP A 12 -10.99 -1.94 1.41
N ALA A 13 -10.06 -2.87 1.14
CA ALA A 13 -10.12 -3.71 -0.04
C ALA A 13 -11.36 -4.62 -0.02
N LEU A 14 -11.72 -5.19 1.11
CA LEU A 14 -12.92 -6.02 1.28
C LEU A 14 -14.20 -5.21 1.08
N THR A 15 -14.28 -4.02 1.68
CA THR A 15 -15.44 -3.12 1.58
C THR A 15 -15.61 -2.61 0.14
N ASN A 16 -14.51 -2.25 -0.52
CA ASN A 16 -14.52 -1.81 -1.91
C ASN A 16 -14.76 -2.97 -2.89
N TYR A 17 -14.25 -4.17 -2.62
CA TYR A 17 -14.55 -5.36 -3.43
C TYR A 17 -16.06 -5.68 -3.37
N CYS A 18 -16.66 -5.61 -2.18
CA CYS A 18 -18.09 -5.87 -1.97
C CYS A 18 -18.99 -4.79 -2.63
N THR A 19 -18.52 -3.55 -2.75
CA THR A 19 -19.26 -2.46 -3.42
C THR A 19 -18.97 -2.30 -4.91
N LYS A 20 -18.00 -3.07 -5.44
CA LYS A 20 -17.65 -3.13 -6.88
C LYS A 20 -18.55 -4.04 -7.70
N ASP A 21 -19.49 -4.77 -7.08
CA ASP A 21 -20.63 -5.38 -7.78
C ASP A 21 -21.70 -4.33 -8.17
N ASN A 22 -21.24 -3.15 -8.60
CA ASN A 22 -22.09 -2.11 -9.15
C ASN A 22 -21.52 -1.80 -10.53
N ASP A 23 -22.00 -2.55 -11.53
CA ASP A 23 -21.64 -2.48 -12.96
C ASP A 23 -22.13 -1.18 -13.64
N GLY A 24 -22.34 -0.12 -12.85
CA GLY A 24 -22.75 1.18 -13.32
C GLY A 24 -21.60 1.89 -14.03
N MET A 25 -21.92 2.51 -15.16
CA MET A 25 -21.02 3.40 -15.90
C MET A 25 -21.50 4.84 -15.74
N VAL A 26 -20.59 5.78 -15.46
CA VAL A 26 -20.90 7.22 -15.43
C VAL A 26 -20.33 7.86 -16.70
N PRO A 27 -21.13 8.67 -17.43
CA PRO A 27 -20.59 9.47 -18.52
C PRO A 27 -19.70 10.57 -17.95
N THR A 28 -18.43 10.60 -18.37
CA THR A 28 -17.46 11.66 -18.06
C THR A 28 -17.17 12.43 -19.34
N MET A 29 -17.14 13.76 -19.23
CA MET A 29 -16.94 14.64 -20.39
C MET A 29 -15.45 14.97 -20.52
N GLY A 30 -14.84 14.56 -21.63
CA GLY A 30 -13.46 14.91 -21.98
C GLY A 30 -13.31 16.38 -22.38
N GLU A 31 -12.08 16.90 -22.36
CA GLU A 31 -11.78 18.29 -22.75
C GLU A 31 -12.20 18.63 -24.19
N ASP A 32 -12.32 17.61 -25.05
CA ASP A 32 -12.79 17.68 -26.43
C ASP A 32 -14.33 17.59 -26.56
N ARG A 33 -15.07 17.64 -25.45
CA ARG A 33 -16.53 17.37 -25.36
C ARG A 33 -16.94 15.95 -25.75
N SER A 34 -16.02 15.01 -25.87
CA SER A 34 -16.37 13.60 -26.03
C SER A 34 -16.91 13.04 -24.71
N THR A 35 -17.86 12.12 -24.80
CA THR A 35 -18.39 11.42 -23.63
C THR A 35 -17.68 10.07 -23.52
N ALA A 36 -16.84 9.92 -22.51
CA ALA A 36 -16.24 8.65 -22.14
C ALA A 36 -17.08 8.00 -21.04
N TRP A 37 -17.35 6.70 -21.15
CA TRP A 37 -18.02 5.93 -20.10
C TRP A 37 -16.95 5.34 -19.19
N VAL A 38 -16.89 5.82 -17.95
CA VAL A 38 -15.96 5.32 -16.94
C VAL A 38 -16.76 4.53 -15.91
N SER A 39 -16.24 3.38 -15.52
CA SER A 39 -16.86 2.59 -14.45
C SER A 39 -16.97 3.42 -13.18
N VAL A 40 -18.13 3.37 -12.52
CA VAL A 40 -18.32 3.97 -11.19
C VAL A 40 -17.22 3.48 -10.22
N ALA A 41 -16.77 2.24 -10.37
CA ALA A 41 -15.70 1.65 -9.58
C ALA A 41 -14.32 2.29 -9.85
N ALA A 42 -14.08 2.83 -11.04
CA ALA A 42 -12.83 3.50 -11.40
C ALA A 42 -12.80 4.98 -10.95
N MET A 43 -13.97 5.59 -10.70
CA MET A 43 -14.09 6.96 -10.23
C MET A 43 -14.03 7.13 -8.71
N ARG A 44 -14.05 6.04 -7.94
CA ARG A 44 -13.84 6.08 -6.49
C ARG A 44 -12.37 5.78 -6.19
N PRO A 45 -11.49 6.80 -6.11
CA PRO A 45 -10.25 6.61 -5.38
C PRO A 45 -10.65 6.19 -3.96
N SER A 46 -10.02 5.14 -3.43
CA SER A 46 -10.12 4.81 -2.01
C SER A 46 -9.68 6.05 -1.24
N THR A 47 -10.63 6.80 -0.71
CA THR A 47 -10.43 8.10 -0.04
C THR A 47 -9.59 7.97 1.25
N SER A 48 -9.22 6.76 1.61
CA SER A 48 -8.52 6.34 2.82
C SER A 48 -7.05 5.98 2.61
N VAL A 49 -6.53 5.89 1.38
CA VAL A 49 -5.15 5.43 1.17
C VAL A 49 -4.15 6.34 1.86
N VAL A 50 -3.46 5.77 2.84
CA VAL A 50 -2.43 6.47 3.60
C VAL A 50 -1.09 6.29 2.88
N PRO A 51 -0.36 7.39 2.59
CA PRO A 51 1.00 7.29 2.06
C PRO A 51 1.89 6.47 2.98
N ASP A 52 2.77 5.64 2.42
CA ASP A 52 3.67 4.76 3.18
C ASP A 52 4.47 5.54 4.25
N ARG A 53 4.91 6.77 3.94
CA ARG A 53 5.61 7.65 4.89
C ARG A 53 4.82 8.05 6.15
N ASN A 54 3.52 7.80 6.14
CA ASN A 54 2.59 8.14 7.22
C ASN A 54 2.08 6.90 7.95
N LEU A 55 2.52 5.69 7.59
CA LEU A 55 2.20 4.47 8.33
C LEU A 55 2.73 4.55 9.76
N THR A 56 1.95 4.00 10.70
CA THR A 56 2.44 3.81 12.07
C THR A 56 3.37 2.59 12.14
N THR A 57 4.15 2.48 13.22
CA THR A 57 4.96 1.28 13.49
C THR A 57 4.12 0.01 13.51
N VAL A 58 2.89 0.09 14.04
CA VAL A 58 1.97 -1.05 14.15
C VAL A 58 1.48 -1.46 12.77
N ASP A 59 0.99 -0.51 11.97
CA ASP A 59 0.50 -0.78 10.62
C ASP A 59 1.59 -1.40 9.76
N PHE A 60 2.80 -0.83 9.81
CA PHE A 60 3.94 -1.33 9.08
C PHE A 60 4.36 -2.75 9.54
N ALA A 61 4.42 -2.98 10.85
CA ALA A 61 4.78 -4.29 11.40
C ALA A 61 3.76 -5.39 11.07
N GLN A 62 2.50 -5.03 10.89
CA GLN A 62 1.44 -5.92 10.43
C GLN A 62 1.50 -6.16 8.91
N ALA A 63 1.70 -5.09 8.15
CA ALA A 63 1.67 -5.12 6.69
C ALA A 63 2.81 -5.92 6.08
N VAL A 64 4.01 -5.86 6.66
CA VAL A 64 5.19 -6.56 6.12
C VAL A 64 4.98 -8.08 6.08
N PRO A 65 4.59 -8.78 7.16
CA PRO A 65 4.27 -10.21 7.11
C PRO A 65 3.15 -10.55 6.11
N HIS A 66 2.07 -9.77 6.06
CA HIS A 66 0.97 -10.01 5.11
C HIS A 66 1.46 -9.97 3.66
N MET A 67 2.23 -8.94 3.32
CA MET A 67 2.84 -8.81 2.00
C MET A 67 3.74 -10.00 1.68
N ILE A 68 4.68 -10.34 2.58
CA ILE A 68 5.63 -11.44 2.35
C ILE A 68 4.91 -12.76 2.12
N ASN A 69 3.95 -13.10 2.98
CA ASN A 69 3.14 -14.32 2.83
C ASN A 69 2.38 -14.33 1.49
N SER A 70 1.77 -13.19 1.11
CA SER A 70 1.05 -13.12 -0.17
C SER A 70 1.97 -13.30 -1.39
N LEU A 71 3.20 -12.80 -1.33
CA LEU A 71 4.19 -12.99 -2.40
C LEU A 71 4.61 -14.47 -2.50
N GLU A 72 4.83 -15.13 -1.36
CA GLU A 72 5.14 -16.56 -1.31
C GLU A 72 4.00 -17.42 -1.87
N GLU A 73 2.77 -17.18 -1.43
CA GLU A 73 1.56 -17.89 -1.89
C GLU A 73 1.33 -17.72 -3.39
N LYS A 74 1.67 -16.55 -3.95
CA LYS A 74 1.57 -16.28 -5.39
C LYS A 74 2.77 -16.80 -6.20
N GLY A 75 3.68 -17.55 -5.57
CA GLY A 75 4.80 -18.19 -6.25
C GLY A 75 5.88 -17.23 -6.74
N TRP A 76 6.05 -16.08 -6.07
CA TRP A 76 7.15 -15.18 -6.42
C TRP A 76 8.52 -15.87 -6.23
N PRO A 77 9.54 -15.49 -7.03
CA PRO A 77 10.87 -16.06 -6.88
C PRO A 77 11.39 -15.91 -5.45
N LYS A 78 11.80 -17.01 -4.82
CA LYS A 78 12.26 -17.05 -3.42
C LYS A 78 13.33 -15.99 -3.11
N GLN A 79 14.25 -15.76 -4.03
CA GLN A 79 15.29 -14.74 -3.87
C GLN A 79 14.70 -13.32 -3.75
N ARG A 80 13.64 -13.01 -4.51
CA ARG A 80 12.95 -11.71 -4.42
C ARG A 80 12.21 -11.58 -3.10
N VAL A 81 11.46 -12.62 -2.70
CA VAL A 81 10.77 -12.63 -1.40
C VAL A 81 11.77 -12.42 -0.25
N LEU A 82 12.90 -13.14 -0.26
CA LEU A 82 13.94 -12.99 0.75
C LEU A 82 14.55 -11.60 0.78
N MET A 83 14.90 -11.03 -0.39
CA MET A 83 15.44 -9.68 -0.48
C MET A 83 14.50 -8.66 0.16
N LEU A 84 13.21 -8.76 -0.17
CA LEU A 84 12.14 -7.94 0.36
C LEU A 84 11.99 -8.11 1.88
N ALA A 85 11.86 -9.35 2.35
CA ALA A 85 11.77 -9.66 3.79
C ALA A 85 12.97 -9.12 4.58
N CYS A 86 14.19 -9.24 4.04
CA CYS A 86 15.39 -8.69 4.65
C CYS A 86 15.36 -7.16 4.70
N PHE A 87 14.95 -6.49 3.62
CA PHE A 87 14.88 -5.03 3.58
C PHE A 87 13.91 -4.47 4.62
N TRP A 88 12.66 -4.96 4.62
CA TRP A 88 11.66 -4.48 5.56
C TRP A 88 11.91 -4.93 7.00
N GLY A 89 12.42 -6.15 7.19
CA GLY A 89 12.88 -6.63 8.48
C GLY A 89 14.00 -5.78 9.07
N ALA A 90 14.96 -5.34 8.24
CA ALA A 90 16.05 -4.46 8.68
C ALA A 90 15.55 -3.10 9.18
N ILE A 91 14.47 -2.56 8.58
CA ILE A 91 13.81 -1.34 9.06
C ILE A 91 13.18 -1.57 10.44
N MET A 92 12.49 -2.71 10.64
CA MET A 92 11.82 -3.05 11.90
C MET A 92 12.78 -3.27 13.07
N ILE A 93 14.02 -3.68 12.81
CA ILE A 93 15.05 -3.83 13.86
C ILE A 93 16.00 -2.64 13.94
N HIS A 94 15.79 -1.60 13.13
CA HIS A 94 16.67 -0.44 13.12
C HIS A 94 16.63 0.30 14.47
N ARG A 95 17.75 0.89 14.89
CA ARG A 95 17.85 1.64 16.17
C ARG A 95 16.82 2.75 16.34
N HIS A 96 16.30 3.28 15.23
CA HIS A 96 15.30 4.36 15.23
C HIS A 96 13.85 3.86 15.19
N TRP A 97 13.64 2.55 15.06
CA TRP A 97 12.32 1.93 15.04
C TRP A 97 11.52 2.25 16.32
N ASN A 98 12.16 2.05 17.48
CA ASN A 98 11.60 2.34 18.81
C ASN A 98 12.10 3.67 19.39
N SER A 99 12.55 4.60 18.55
CA SER A 99 13.02 5.91 19.02
C SER A 99 11.88 6.68 19.68
N ARG A 100 12.19 7.39 20.79
CA ARG A 100 11.25 8.36 21.39
C ARG A 100 11.16 9.64 20.56
N ASP A 101 12.14 9.90 19.71
CA ASP A 101 12.08 10.99 18.73
C ASP A 101 11.24 10.54 17.52
N LYS A 102 10.07 11.19 17.37
CA LYS A 102 9.14 10.96 16.26
C LYS A 102 9.78 11.24 14.90
N SER A 103 10.73 12.16 14.83
CA SER A 103 11.43 12.53 13.58
C SER A 103 12.32 11.39 13.09
N ALA A 104 12.97 10.68 14.02
CA ALA A 104 13.79 9.52 13.69
C ALA A 104 12.96 8.37 13.09
N HIS A 105 11.77 8.11 13.63
CA HIS A 105 10.86 7.12 13.05
C HIS A 105 10.30 7.59 11.70
N LYS A 106 9.88 8.87 11.59
CA LYS A 106 9.44 9.49 10.33
C LYS A 106 10.49 9.33 9.22
N GLY A 107 11.77 9.49 9.57
CA GLY A 107 12.89 9.29 8.65
C GLY A 107 12.97 7.88 8.09
N LEU A 108 12.66 6.84 8.88
CA LEU A 108 12.61 5.46 8.40
C LEU A 108 11.47 5.22 7.41
N MET A 109 10.29 5.76 7.69
CA MET A 109 9.13 5.62 6.80
C MET A 109 9.35 6.38 5.49
N LEU A 110 9.96 7.57 5.54
CA LEU A 110 10.36 8.30 4.34
C LEU A 110 11.38 7.53 3.52
N PHE A 111 12.43 7.01 4.16
CA PHE A 111 13.45 6.20 3.48
C PHE A 111 12.81 5.01 2.77
N GLN A 112 11.93 4.28 3.44
CA GLN A 112 11.21 3.15 2.85
C GLN A 112 10.36 3.57 1.65
N GLU A 113 9.55 4.62 1.76
CA GLU A 113 8.73 5.13 0.65
C GLU A 113 9.59 5.48 -0.56
N GLU A 114 10.74 6.12 -0.34
CA GLU A 114 11.69 6.47 -1.40
C GLU A 114 12.31 5.24 -2.06
N GLN A 115 12.72 4.22 -1.29
CA GLN A 115 13.26 2.99 -1.85
C GLN A 115 12.20 2.24 -2.67
N CYS A 116 10.97 2.15 -2.19
CA CYS A 116 9.87 1.55 -2.93
C CYS A 116 9.61 2.27 -4.26
N ARG A 117 9.65 3.60 -4.26
CA ARG A 117 9.49 4.40 -5.49
C ARG A 117 10.65 4.20 -6.46
N ALA A 118 11.88 4.00 -5.96
CA ALA A 118 13.05 3.79 -6.80
C ALA A 118 13.12 2.38 -7.44
N TRP A 119 12.39 1.40 -6.90
CA TRP A 119 12.32 0.05 -7.46
C TRP A 119 11.30 -0.11 -8.58
N HIS A 120 10.37 0.83 -8.72
CA HIS A 120 9.36 0.88 -9.78
C HIS A 120 9.82 1.80 -10.92
#